data_AF-A0A5E4EDI1-F1
#
_entry.id   AF-A0A5E4EDI1-F1
#
_cell.length_a   1.000
_cell.length_b   1.000
_cell.length_c   1.000
_cell.angle_alpha   90.00
_cell.angle_beta   90.00
_cell.angle_gamma   90.00
#
_symmetry.space_group_name_H-M   'P 1'
#
loop_
_entity.id
_entity.type
_entity.pdbx_description
1 polymer ?
#
loop_
_entity_poly.entity_id
_entity_poly.type
_entity_poly.pdbx_seq_one_letter_code
_entity_poly.pdbx_strand_id
1 'polypeptide(L)'
;MASLWRAATGQTEKPNDYDGQGKLFWFKDSTVTRGSSPRGVIPVASCLTVKGAEDVLNKQYAFELSTRSDTMYFIADSEKEKEDWINSIGRSIVQHSRSVTDSEVVDYDSNK
;
A
#
# COMPACT_ATOMS: atom_id res chain seq x y z
N MET A 1 -5.00 -35.80 38.34
CA MET A 1 -5.61 -34.56 38.87
C MET A 1 -4.55 -33.47 38.92
N ALA A 2 -4.92 -32.21 38.62
CA ALA A 2 -4.12 -31.06 38.12
C ALA A 2 -3.90 -31.11 36.59
N SER A 3 -4.14 -30.08 35.76
CA SER A 3 -4.37 -28.62 35.93
C SER A 3 -5.30 -28.13 34.80
N LEU A 4 -6.32 -27.28 35.00
CA LEU A 4 -6.24 -25.81 35.13
C LEU A 4 -5.34 -25.09 34.10
N TRP A 5 -5.77 -25.05 32.84
CA TRP A 5 -5.47 -23.89 31.97
C TRP A 5 -6.67 -23.59 31.08
N ARG A 6 -7.17 -22.35 31.23
CA ARG A 6 -8.21 -21.74 30.42
C ARG A 6 -7.65 -21.45 29.03
N ALA A 7 -8.37 -21.84 28.00
CA ALA A 7 -8.52 -21.10 26.75
C ALA A 7 -9.75 -21.72 26.08
N ALA A 8 -10.98 -21.29 26.38
CA ALA A 8 -11.56 -20.14 25.69
C ALA A 8 -11.07 -20.07 24.23
N THR A 9 -11.37 -21.11 23.45
CA THR A 9 -11.35 -21.10 21.99
C THR A 9 -12.42 -20.11 21.52
N GLY A 10 -12.07 -18.84 21.65
CA GLY A 10 -12.87 -17.68 21.31
C GLY A 10 -11.95 -16.64 20.71
N GLN A 11 -11.35 -16.98 19.57
CA GLN A 11 -10.93 -15.98 18.61
C GLN A 11 -11.28 -16.52 17.24
N THR A 12 -12.36 -15.98 16.69
CA THR A 12 -12.67 -15.98 15.27
C THR A 12 -11.43 -15.47 14.54
N GLU A 13 -10.63 -16.38 14.00
CA GLU A 13 -9.61 -16.03 13.02
C GLU A 13 -10.35 -15.42 11.84
N LYS A 14 -10.31 -14.08 11.72
CA LYS A 14 -10.74 -13.43 10.49
C LYS A 14 -9.74 -13.87 9.42
N PRO A 15 -10.19 -14.57 8.36
CA PRO A 15 -9.30 -14.88 7.26
C PRO A 15 -8.98 -13.56 6.55
N ASN A 16 -7.69 -13.31 6.34
CA ASN A 16 -7.13 -12.39 5.33
C ASN A 16 -7.14 -10.89 5.66
N ASP A 17 -6.37 -10.47 6.67
CA ASP A 17 -5.82 -9.09 6.71
C ASP A 17 -4.36 -9.02 6.21
N TYR A 18 -3.75 -10.17 5.91
CA TYR A 18 -2.44 -10.27 5.23
C TYR A 18 -2.62 -10.30 3.73
N ASP A 19 -3.35 -9.32 3.24
CA ASP A 19 -3.23 -8.93 1.85
C ASP A 19 -1.85 -8.28 1.69
N GLY A 20 -0.90 -8.97 1.07
CA GLY A 20 0.47 -8.50 0.82
C GLY A 20 0.58 -7.24 -0.05
N GLN A 21 -0.48 -6.45 -0.13
CA GLN A 21 -0.58 -5.18 -0.82
C GLN A 21 0.15 -4.08 -0.05
N GLY A 22 0.98 -3.33 -0.78
CA GLY A 22 1.67 -2.16 -0.25
C GLY A 22 0.69 -1.13 0.29
N LYS A 23 1.05 -0.48 1.39
CA LYS A 23 0.28 0.61 2.02
C LYS A 23 1.22 1.77 2.32
N LEU A 24 0.80 2.97 1.96
CA LEU A 24 1.48 4.22 2.33
C LEU A 24 0.79 4.77 3.58
N PHE A 25 1.55 4.88 4.67
CA PHE A 25 1.09 5.49 5.91
C PHE A 25 1.70 6.88 6.03
N TRP A 26 0.89 7.86 6.39
CA TRP A 26 1.39 9.19 6.69
C TRP A 26 0.95 9.63 8.08
N PHE A 27 1.84 10.33 8.77
CA PHE A 27 1.71 10.70 10.16
C PHE A 27 1.82 12.22 10.30
N LYS A 28 1.18 12.77 11.35
CA LYS A 28 1.33 14.20 11.67
C LYS A 28 2.67 14.49 12.34
N ASP A 29 3.07 13.59 13.22
CA ASP A 29 4.25 13.74 14.07
C ASP A 29 5.49 13.19 13.37
N SER A 30 6.63 13.85 13.56
CA SER A 30 7.92 13.41 13.01
C SER A 30 8.49 12.18 13.73
N THR A 31 8.09 11.95 14.98
CA THR A 31 8.50 10.77 15.76
C THR A 31 7.43 9.69 15.68
N VAL A 32 7.63 8.71 14.79
CA VAL A 32 6.71 7.60 14.58
C VAL A 32 7.18 6.35 15.32
N THR A 33 6.26 5.72 16.07
CA THR A 33 6.48 4.45 16.77
C THR A 33 5.46 3.40 16.30
N ARG A 34 5.62 2.14 16.71
CA ARG A 34 4.63 1.09 16.41
C ARG A 34 3.24 1.37 16.99
N GLY A 35 3.15 2.18 18.05
CA GLY A 35 1.87 2.60 18.64
C GLY A 35 1.28 3.86 18.03
N SER A 36 1.98 4.51 17.08
CA SER A 36 1.51 5.74 16.46
C SER A 36 0.31 5.47 15.57
N SER A 37 -0.72 6.31 15.71
CA SER A 37 -1.89 6.26 14.83
C SER A 37 -1.58 7.02 13.54
N PRO A 38 -1.66 6.37 12.36
CA PRO A 38 -1.49 7.07 11.09
C PRO A 38 -2.60 8.12 10.94
N ARG A 39 -2.26 9.27 10.36
CA ARG A 39 -3.27 10.26 10.01
C ARG A 39 -4.12 9.77 8.84
N GLY A 40 -3.50 9.04 7.94
CA GLY A 40 -4.22 8.35 6.87
C GLY A 40 -3.38 7.24 6.27
N VAL A 41 -4.07 6.42 5.50
CA VAL A 41 -3.50 5.27 4.80
C VAL A 41 -3.96 5.33 3.35
N ILE A 42 -3.01 5.19 2.43
CA ILE A 42 -3.28 5.07 1.00
C ILE A 42 -2.92 3.64 0.60
N PRO A 43 -3.90 2.79 0.25
CA PRO A 43 -3.61 1.48 -0.33
C PRO A 43 -2.89 1.68 -1.66
N VAL A 44 -1.70 1.10 -1.84
CA VAL A 44 -0.97 1.24 -3.12
C VAL A 44 -1.73 0.58 -4.26
N ALA A 45 -2.52 -0.43 -3.96
CA ALA A 45 -3.44 -1.08 -4.89
C ALA A 45 -4.48 -0.14 -5.53
N SER A 46 -4.86 0.96 -4.88
CA SER A 46 -5.78 1.95 -5.47
C SER A 46 -5.08 3.01 -6.31
N CYS A 47 -3.75 3.02 -6.32
CA CYS A 47 -2.95 3.98 -7.06
C CYS A 47 -2.81 3.56 -8.53
N LEU A 48 -2.89 4.54 -9.43
CA LEU A 48 -2.82 4.33 -10.88
C LEU A 48 -1.47 4.76 -11.43
N THR A 49 -0.99 5.94 -11.01
CA THR A 49 0.28 6.50 -11.49
C THR A 49 1.04 7.20 -10.37
N VAL A 50 2.35 7.25 -10.52
CA VAL A 50 3.25 8.11 -9.75
C VAL A 50 4.25 8.74 -10.72
N LYS A 51 4.43 10.07 -10.69
CA LYS A 51 5.31 10.80 -11.62
C LYS A 51 5.74 12.16 -11.08
N GLY A 52 6.75 12.77 -11.69
CA GLY A 52 7.14 14.16 -11.40
C GLY A 52 6.00 15.15 -11.58
N ALA A 53 5.97 16.17 -10.73
CA ALA A 53 4.94 17.21 -10.69
C ALA A 53 5.53 18.62 -10.53
N GLU A 54 6.81 18.80 -10.85
CA GLU A 54 7.53 20.06 -10.72
C GLU A 54 6.90 21.16 -11.58
N ASP A 55 6.49 20.82 -12.81
CA ASP A 55 5.83 21.76 -13.72
C ASP A 55 4.41 22.15 -13.25
N VAL A 56 3.76 21.28 -12.45
CA VAL A 56 2.41 21.50 -11.93
C VAL A 56 2.44 22.37 -10.67
N LEU A 57 3.38 22.06 -9.76
CA LEU A 57 3.48 22.77 -8.47
C LEU A 57 4.44 23.96 -8.51
N ASN A 58 5.29 24.06 -9.53
CA ASN A 58 6.45 24.96 -9.56
C ASN A 58 7.33 24.81 -8.29
N LYS A 59 7.55 23.56 -7.88
CA LYS A 59 8.35 23.17 -6.72
C LYS A 59 9.32 22.07 -7.12
N GLN A 60 10.60 22.26 -6.81
CA GLN A 60 11.60 21.22 -7.03
C GLN A 60 11.28 19.98 -6.20
N TYR A 61 11.65 18.82 -6.73
CA TYR A 61 11.51 17.52 -6.08
C TYR A 61 10.05 17.12 -5.81
N ALA A 62 9.12 17.75 -6.52
CA ALA A 62 7.71 17.47 -6.42
C ALA A 62 7.31 16.26 -7.27
N PHE A 63 6.42 15.43 -6.73
CA PHE A 63 5.82 14.33 -7.46
C PHE A 63 4.34 14.20 -7.11
N GLU A 64 3.57 13.61 -8.01
CA GLU A 64 2.16 13.30 -7.81
C GLU A 64 1.91 11.79 -7.73
N LEU A 65 0.91 11.42 -6.93
CA LEU A 65 0.36 10.09 -6.82
C LEU A 65 -1.13 10.16 -7.15
N SER A 66 -1.54 9.51 -8.24
CA SER A 66 -2.93 9.45 -8.63
C SER A 66 -3.59 8.16 -8.17
N THR A 67 -4.84 8.28 -7.76
CA THR A 67 -5.77 7.19 -7.53
C THR A 67 -6.95 7.36 -8.49
N ARG A 68 -7.95 6.48 -8.45
CA ARG A 68 -9.16 6.64 -9.29
C ARG A 68 -9.97 7.90 -8.97
N SER A 69 -9.93 8.37 -7.71
CA SER A 69 -10.74 9.49 -7.24
C SER A 69 -9.94 10.77 -7.06
N ASP A 70 -8.68 10.64 -6.64
CA ASP A 70 -7.90 11.77 -6.15
C ASP A 70 -6.46 11.75 -6.68
N THR A 71 -5.90 12.95 -6.86
CA THR A 71 -4.47 13.15 -7.09
C THR A 71 -3.87 13.88 -5.90
N MET A 72 -2.81 13.29 -5.35
CA MET A 72 -2.07 13.83 -4.22
C MET A 72 -0.70 14.30 -4.67
N TYR A 73 -0.20 15.36 -4.04
CA TYR A 73 1.06 16.01 -4.38
C TYR A 73 2.01 15.98 -3.17
N PHE A 74 3.27 15.65 -3.43
CA PHE A 74 4.31 15.51 -2.42
C PHE A 74 5.56 16.27 -2.87
N ILE A 75 6.37 16.70 -1.91
CA ILE A 75 7.66 17.35 -2.14
C ILE A 75 8.67 16.58 -1.30
N ALA A 76 9.70 16.02 -1.95
CA ALA A 76 10.81 15.36 -1.27
C ALA A 76 11.91 16.36 -0.88
N ASP A 77 12.86 15.93 -0.05
CA ASP A 77 13.97 16.77 0.39
C ASP A 77 15.09 16.85 -0.67
N SER A 78 15.10 15.93 -1.63
CA SER A 78 16.10 15.91 -2.72
C SER A 78 15.59 15.19 -3.97
N GLU A 79 16.29 15.43 -5.09
CA GLU A 79 16.03 14.73 -6.36
C GLU A 79 16.17 13.21 -6.22
N LYS A 80 17.21 12.74 -5.51
CA LYS A 80 17.41 11.30 -5.27
C LYS A 80 16.24 10.70 -4.50
N GLU A 81 15.77 11.40 -3.47
CA GLU A 81 14.67 10.90 -2.65
C GLU A 81 13.36 10.88 -3.46
N LYS A 82 13.09 11.90 -4.28
CA LYS A 82 11.97 11.89 -5.23
C LYS A 82 12.02 10.65 -6.14
N GLU A 83 13.16 10.40 -6.78
CA GLU A 83 13.33 9.25 -7.66
C GLU A 83 13.17 7.92 -6.91
N ASP A 84 13.68 7.81 -5.68
CA ASP A 84 13.51 6.62 -4.85
C ASP A 84 12.01 6.39 -4.51
N TRP A 85 11.26 7.45 -4.18
CA TRP A 85 9.82 7.39 -3.94
C TRP A 85 9.04 6.95 -5.19
N ILE A 86 9.28 7.60 -6.34
CA ILE A 86 8.62 7.27 -7.62
C ILE A 86 8.88 5.80 -8.00
N ASN A 87 10.14 5.37 -7.91
CA ASN A 87 10.54 4.02 -8.30
C ASN A 87 9.97 2.96 -7.34
N SER A 88 9.96 3.23 -6.03
CA SER A 88 9.44 2.29 -5.04
C SER A 88 7.93 2.11 -5.16
N ILE A 89 7.19 3.22 -5.24
CA ILE A 89 5.73 3.19 -5.38
C ILE A 89 5.34 2.59 -6.73
N GLY A 90 6.01 3.01 -7.82
CA GLY A 90 5.74 2.51 -9.16
C GLY A 90 5.89 0.99 -9.28
N ARG A 91 6.94 0.42 -8.67
CA ARG A 91 7.10 -1.05 -8.60
C ARG A 91 5.97 -1.73 -7.84
N SER A 92 5.55 -1.15 -6.71
CA SER A 92 4.48 -1.73 -5.89
C SER A 92 3.11 -1.70 -6.60
N ILE A 93 2.82 -0.64 -7.37
CA ILE A 93 1.62 -0.57 -8.23
C ILE A 93 1.64 -1.68 -9.29
N VAL A 94 2.75 -1.84 -10.01
CA VAL A 94 2.90 -2.87 -11.07
C VAL A 94 2.83 -4.28 -10.50
N GLN A 95 3.43 -4.52 -9.32
CA GLN A 95 3.36 -5.82 -8.66
C GLN A 95 1.92 -6.17 -8.28
N HIS A 96 1.16 -5.20 -7.78
CA HIS A 96 -0.25 -5.43 -7.45
C HIS A 96 -1.08 -5.74 -8.69
N SER A 97 -0.94 -4.98 -9.78
CA SER A 97 -1.72 -5.21 -10.99
C SER A 97 -1.51 -6.61 -11.59
N ARG A 98 -0.29 -7.16 -11.50
CA ARG A 98 0.03 -8.53 -11.94
C ARG A 98 -0.56 -9.62 -11.03
N SER A 99 -0.63 -9.37 -9.72
CA SER A 99 -1.22 -10.32 -8.77
C SER A 99 -2.73 -10.50 -8.98
N VAL A 100 -3.41 -9.46 -9.46
CA VAL A 100 -4.85 -9.52 -9.79
C VAL A 100 -5.09 -10.38 -11.04
N THR A 101 -4.20 -10.32 -12.03
CA THR A 101 -4.35 -11.08 -13.29
C THR A 101 -3.96 -12.56 -13.17
N ASP A 102 -3.10 -12.93 -12.21
CA ASP A 102 -2.68 -14.34 -12.00
C ASP A 102 -3.77 -15.17 -11.26
N SER A 103 -4.72 -14.48 -10.62
CA SER A 103 -5.84 -15.13 -9.92
C SER A 103 -7.01 -15.50 -10.85
N GLU A 104 -6.95 -15.15 -12.15
CA GLU A 104 -7.99 -15.42 -13.15
C GLU A 104 -7.68 -16.61 -14.08
N VAL A 105 -6.83 -17.56 -13.66
CA VAL A 105 -6.75 -18.86 -14.36
C VAL A 105 -7.97 -19.68 -13.99
N VAL A 106 -9.02 -19.55 -14.81
CA VAL A 106 -10.16 -20.49 -14.81
C VAL A 106 -9.66 -21.82 -15.35
N ASP A 107 -9.54 -22.82 -14.46
CA ASP A 107 -9.41 -24.22 -14.84
C ASP A 107 -10.66 -24.64 -15.62
N TYR A 108 -10.61 -24.52 -16.94
CA TYR A 108 -11.54 -25.22 -17.82
C TYR A 108 -11.10 -26.67 -17.89
N ASP A 109 -11.49 -27.45 -16.89
CA ASP A 109 -11.35 -28.90 -16.98
C ASP A 109 -12.69 -29.62 -16.93
N SER A 110 -12.78 -30.61 -17.83
CA SER A 110 -13.62 -31.81 -17.76
C SER A 110 -15.11 -31.69 -18.10
N ASN A 111 -15.44 -31.78 -19.40
CA ASN A 111 -16.30 -32.89 -19.88
C ASN A 111 -16.41 -32.93 -21.42
N LYS A 112 -15.83 -33.96 -22.05
CA LYS A 112 -16.53 -34.81 -23.02
C LYS A 112 -15.82 -36.12 -23.28
#